data_AF-A0A0J1H741-F1
#
_entry.id   AF-A0A0J1H741-F1
#
_cell.length_a   1.000
_cell.length_b   1.000
_cell.length_c   1.000
_cell.angle_alpha   90.00
_cell.angle_beta   90.00
_cell.angle_gamma   90.00
#
_symmetry.space_group_name_H-M   'P 1'
#
loop_
_entity.id
_entity.type
_entity.pdbx_description
1 polymer ?
#
loop_
_entity_poly.entity_id
_entity_poly.type
_entity_poly.pdbx_seq_one_letter_code
_entity_poly.pdbx_strand_id
1 'polypeptide(L)'
;MPIERLDPLRFWQFAIDHYRSPGVEHACLVLQDQYHGNVNLALLLHWLDTQSLALSTQEISVLLAALSASEPSLQAHRTRRRQLKPSLSKELYRSLLDEELQLEQEQQQSLIDALSPMALSTTRHPRNLSNYCRLLAFPASLMPSLQAQERL
;
A
#
# COMPACT_ATOMS: atom_id res chain seq x y z
N MET A 1 6.84 -6.87 25.76
CA MET A 1 5.56 -6.88 25.02
C MET A 1 5.81 -7.69 23.76
N PRO A 2 5.15 -8.84 23.54
CA PRO A 2 5.26 -9.50 22.25
C PRO A 2 4.67 -8.53 21.22
N ILE A 3 5.40 -8.28 20.14
CA ILE A 3 4.89 -7.58 18.97
C ILE A 3 3.58 -8.30 18.63
N GLU A 4 2.43 -7.62 18.73
CA GLU A 4 1.18 -8.20 18.23
C GLU A 4 1.47 -8.68 16.82
N ARG A 5 1.26 -9.98 16.57
CA ARG A 5 1.58 -10.60 15.27
C ARG A 5 0.99 -9.73 14.17
N LEU A 6 1.84 -9.36 13.22
CA LEU A 6 1.43 -8.71 11.99
C LEU A 6 0.49 -9.68 11.26
N ASP A 7 -0.81 -9.43 11.41
CA ASP A 7 -1.88 -10.29 10.90
C ASP A 7 -2.36 -9.74 9.55
N PRO A 8 -2.32 -10.53 8.46
CA PRO A 8 -2.81 -10.12 7.16
C PRO A 8 -4.23 -9.57 7.18
N LEU A 9 -5.12 -10.14 7.99
CA LEU A 9 -6.52 -9.69 8.07
C LEU A 9 -6.62 -8.33 8.76
N ARG A 10 -5.84 -8.10 9.83
CA ARG A 10 -5.77 -6.80 10.50
C ARG A 10 -5.21 -5.73 9.58
N PHE A 11 -4.15 -6.06 8.83
CA PHE A 11 -3.58 -5.14 7.86
C PHE A 11 -4.58 -4.81 6.75
N TRP A 12 -5.25 -5.81 6.19
CA TRP A 12 -6.28 -5.60 5.15
C TRP A 12 -7.40 -4.67 5.62
N GLN A 13 -7.93 -4.91 6.83
CA GLN A 13 -8.97 -4.06 7.40
C GLN A 13 -8.47 -2.62 7.60
N PHE A 14 -7.26 -2.45 8.16
CA PHE A 14 -6.63 -1.15 8.30
C PHE A 14 -6.48 -0.45 6.93
N ALA A 15 -6.01 -1.16 5.91
CA ALA A 15 -5.77 -0.61 4.59
C ALA A 15 -7.07 -0.09 3.96
N ILE A 16 -8.19 -0.83 4.10
CA ILE A 16 -9.51 -0.40 3.62
C ILE A 16 -9.97 0.87 4.35
N ASP A 17 -9.91 0.88 5.67
CA ASP A 17 -10.43 1.98 6.48
C ASP A 17 -9.58 3.25 6.27
N HIS A 18 -8.26 3.09 6.23
CA HIS A 18 -7.33 4.18 5.95
C HIS A 18 -7.53 4.74 4.54
N TYR A 19 -7.66 3.88 3.53
CA TYR A 19 -7.86 4.33 2.14
C TYR A 19 -9.13 5.19 1.97
N ARG A 20 -10.18 4.88 2.74
CA ARG A 20 -11.45 5.63 2.74
C ARG A 20 -11.37 6.98 3.47
N SER A 21 -10.30 7.23 4.22
CA SER A 21 -10.15 8.48 4.96
C SER A 21 -10.01 9.68 4.01
N PRO A 22 -10.54 10.86 4.39
CA PRO A 22 -10.54 12.04 3.52
C PRO A 22 -9.14 12.39 2.98
N GLY A 23 -9.01 12.37 1.65
CA GLY A 23 -7.77 12.73 0.95
C GLY A 23 -6.77 11.58 0.75
N VAL A 24 -6.91 10.44 1.45
CA VAL A 24 -5.99 9.29 1.30
C VAL A 24 -6.14 8.68 -0.09
N GLU A 25 -7.36 8.34 -0.52
CA GLU A 25 -7.63 7.80 -1.86
C GLU A 25 -6.99 8.67 -2.96
N HIS A 26 -7.22 9.98 -2.91
CA HIS A 26 -6.65 10.89 -3.90
C HIS A 26 -5.11 10.87 -3.90
N ALA A 27 -4.49 10.91 -2.73
CA ALA A 27 -3.04 10.88 -2.62
C ALA A 27 -2.45 9.54 -3.06
N CYS A 28 -3.11 8.41 -2.78
CA CYS A 28 -2.74 7.09 -3.27
C CYS A 28 -2.83 7.00 -4.80
N LEU A 29 -3.90 7.54 -5.40
CA LEU A 29 -4.03 7.59 -6.86
C LEU A 29 -2.93 8.44 -7.50
N VAL A 30 -2.59 9.60 -6.92
CA VAL A 30 -1.46 10.43 -7.39
C VAL A 30 -0.14 9.68 -7.27
N LEU A 31 0.13 9.05 -6.11
CA LEU A 31 1.32 8.24 -5.88
C LEU A 31 1.46 7.14 -6.94
N GLN A 32 0.37 6.44 -7.24
CA GLN A 32 0.36 5.36 -8.22
C GLN A 32 0.55 5.86 -9.66
N ASP A 33 -0.28 6.82 -10.08
CA ASP A 33 -0.40 7.16 -11.50
C ASP A 33 0.69 8.13 -11.97
N GLN A 34 1.20 8.98 -11.09
CA GLN A 34 2.20 9.99 -11.44
C GLN A 34 3.61 9.64 -10.98
N TYR A 35 3.74 8.87 -9.90
CA TYR A 35 5.03 8.52 -9.28
C TYR A 35 5.35 7.02 -9.36
N HIS A 36 4.49 6.23 -9.99
CA HIS A 36 4.64 4.78 -10.14
C HIS A 36 4.85 4.06 -8.79
N GLY A 37 4.32 4.65 -7.71
CA GLY A 37 4.39 4.06 -6.38
C GLY A 37 3.39 2.91 -6.22
N ASN A 38 3.75 1.96 -5.37
CA ASN A 38 2.88 0.86 -5.01
C ASN A 38 2.01 1.26 -3.80
N VAL A 39 0.70 1.30 -3.99
CA VAL A 39 -0.26 1.72 -2.96
C VAL A 39 -0.28 0.77 -1.78
N ASN A 40 -0.25 -0.54 -2.01
CA ASN A 40 -0.25 -1.55 -0.95
C ASN A 40 0.99 -1.43 -0.05
N LEU A 41 2.15 -1.16 -0.64
CA LEU A 41 3.36 -0.87 0.11
C LEU A 41 3.22 0.44 0.90
N ALA A 42 2.72 1.52 0.29
CA ALA A 42 2.53 2.78 1.01
C ALA A 42 1.60 2.63 2.23
N LEU A 43 0.50 1.90 2.09
CA LEU A 43 -0.43 1.59 3.18
C LEU A 43 0.25 0.74 4.27
N LEU A 44 1.05 -0.27 3.90
CA LEU A 44 1.81 -1.07 4.85
C LEU A 44 2.81 -0.23 5.64
N LEU A 45 3.58 0.61 4.96
CA LEU A 45 4.58 1.47 5.60
C LEU A 45 3.92 2.45 6.57
N HIS A 46 2.76 2.99 6.19
CA HIS A 46 1.98 3.83 7.10
C HIS A 46 1.47 3.04 8.31
N TRP A 47 0.93 1.85 8.10
CA TRP A 47 0.49 0.98 9.19
C TRP A 47 1.61 0.71 10.20
N LEU A 48 2.80 0.36 9.73
CA LEU A 48 3.98 0.19 10.58
C LEU A 48 4.37 1.48 11.31
N ASP A 49 4.25 2.63 10.64
CA ASP A 49 4.50 3.92 11.28
C ASP A 49 3.53 4.14 12.46
N THR A 50 2.24 3.80 12.31
CA THR A 50 1.25 3.90 13.41
C THR A 50 1.54 2.96 14.58
N GLN A 51 2.23 1.84 14.32
CA GLN A 51 2.62 0.86 15.34
C GLN A 51 3.99 1.13 15.97
N SER A 52 4.63 2.27 15.66
CA SER A 52 5.98 2.58 16.16
C SER A 52 7.05 1.57 15.72
N LEU A 53 6.84 0.91 14.57
CA LEU A 53 7.78 -0.06 13.99
C LEU A 53 8.55 0.62 12.86
N ALA A 54 9.88 0.54 12.90
CA ALA A 54 10.74 1.08 11.85
C ALA A 54 11.40 -0.03 11.04
N LEU A 55 11.47 0.21 9.73
CA LEU A 55 12.22 -0.59 8.79
C LEU A 55 13.59 0.04 8.54
N SER A 56 14.60 -0.83 8.48
CA SER A 56 15.90 -0.54 7.90
C SER A 56 15.82 -0.51 6.37
N THR A 57 16.86 0.02 5.73
CA THR A 57 17.00 0.01 4.27
C THR A 57 16.96 -1.41 3.69
N GLN A 58 17.53 -2.39 4.41
CA GLN A 58 17.55 -3.78 3.97
C GLN A 58 16.14 -4.39 3.98
N GLU A 59 15.36 -4.14 5.03
CA GLU A 59 13.99 -4.65 5.16
C GLU A 59 13.06 -4.03 4.10
N ILE A 60 13.19 -2.72 3.82
CA ILE A 60 12.47 -2.08 2.70
C ILE A 60 12.83 -2.75 1.37
N SER A 61 14.10 -3.08 1.15
CA SER A 61 14.55 -3.72 -0.08
C SER A 61 13.96 -5.12 -0.26
N VAL A 62 13.78 -5.87 0.84
CA VAL A 62 13.08 -7.16 0.83
C VAL A 62 11.60 -7.00 0.46
N LEU A 63 10.91 -5.99 1.02
CA LEU A 63 9.51 -5.71 0.66
C LEU A 63 9.37 -5.32 -0.82
N LEU A 64 10.27 -4.48 -1.34
CA LEU A 64 10.29 -4.11 -2.76
C LEU A 64 10.53 -5.34 -3.67
N ALA A 65 11.41 -6.27 -3.25
CA ALA A 65 11.64 -7.50 -3.99
C ALA A 65 10.40 -8.41 -3.99
N ALA A 66 9.65 -8.47 -2.89
CA ALA A 66 8.41 -9.26 -2.79
C ALA A 66 7.32 -8.78 -3.78
N LEU A 67 7.33 -7.49 -4.16
CA LEU A 67 6.40 -6.95 -5.16
C LEU A 67 6.65 -7.49 -6.56
N SER A 68 7.88 -7.91 -6.88
CA SER A 68 8.28 -8.27 -8.25
C SER A 68 7.45 -9.39 -8.88
N ALA A 69 6.91 -10.29 -8.06
CA ALA A 69 6.07 -11.41 -8.53
C ALA A 69 4.63 -10.98 -8.88
N SER A 70 4.08 -9.98 -8.18
CA SER A 70 2.67 -9.56 -8.34
C SER A 70 2.51 -8.33 -9.23
N GLU A 71 3.49 -7.43 -9.24
CA GLU A 71 3.42 -6.15 -9.96
C GLU A 71 3.13 -6.31 -11.47
N PRO A 72 3.75 -7.25 -12.22
CA PRO A 72 3.47 -7.40 -13.65
C PRO A 72 2.00 -7.76 -13.93
N SER A 73 1.44 -8.70 -13.17
CA SER A 73 0.04 -9.13 -13.31
C SER A 73 -0.93 -7.99 -13.00
N LEU A 74 -0.63 -7.23 -11.95
CA LEU A 74 -1.47 -6.14 -11.47
C LEU A 74 -1.44 -4.95 -12.45
N GLN A 75 -0.27 -4.63 -13.02
CA GLN A 75 -0.14 -3.61 -14.07
C GLN A 75 -0.80 -4.03 -15.39
N ALA A 76 -0.68 -5.30 -15.78
CA ALA A 76 -1.39 -5.83 -16.94
C ALA A 76 -2.91 -5.74 -16.76
N HIS A 77 -3.42 -6.09 -15.57
CA HIS A 77 -4.83 -5.96 -15.23
C HIS A 77 -5.29 -4.50 -15.31
N ARG A 78 -4.57 -3.56 -14.67
CA ARG A 78 -4.88 -2.12 -14.72
C ARG A 78 -4.92 -1.57 -16.15
N THR A 79 -3.97 -1.99 -16.99
CA THR A 79 -3.91 -1.62 -18.40
C THR A 79 -5.15 -2.13 -19.15
N ARG A 80 -5.49 -3.41 -18.99
CA ARG A 80 -6.70 -4.02 -19.57
C ARG A 80 -7.96 -3.29 -19.11
N ARG A 81 -8.11 -3.03 -17.82
CA ARG A 81 -9.27 -2.30 -17.27
C ARG A 81 -9.40 -0.91 -17.85
N ARG A 82 -8.30 -0.16 -17.98
CA ARG A 82 -8.31 1.19 -18.59
C ARG A 82 -8.74 1.16 -20.05
N GLN A 83 -8.25 0.18 -20.82
CA GLN A 83 -8.61 0.01 -22.24
C GLN A 83 -10.08 -0.37 -22.44
N LEU A 84 -10.62 -1.21 -21.56
CA LEU A 84 -11.99 -1.71 -21.67
C LEU A 84 -13.04 -0.78 -21.04
N LYS A 85 -12.65 0.13 -20.14
CA LYS A 85 -13.56 1.07 -19.46
C LYS A 85 -14.55 1.80 -20.41
N PRO A 86 -14.16 2.28 -21.60
CA PRO A 86 -15.09 2.99 -22.50
C PRO A 86 -16.14 2.09 -23.15
N SER A 87 -15.91 0.77 -23.23
CA SER A 87 -16.72 -0.17 -24.01
C SER A 87 -17.49 -1.18 -23.16
N LEU A 88 -17.25 -1.24 -21.85
CA LEU A 88 -17.91 -2.19 -20.95
C LEU A 88 -19.19 -1.62 -20.32
N SER A 89 -20.13 -2.53 -20.03
CA SER A 89 -21.24 -2.23 -19.14
C SER A 89 -20.73 -1.99 -17.70
N LYS A 90 -21.57 -1.39 -16.86
CA LYS A 90 -21.22 -1.12 -15.45
C LYS A 90 -20.92 -2.42 -14.69
N GLU A 91 -21.65 -3.49 -14.98
CA GLU A 91 -21.52 -4.80 -14.33
C GLU A 91 -20.18 -5.44 -14.66
N LEU A 92 -19.80 -5.45 -15.95
CA LEU A 92 -18.51 -6.00 -16.38
C LEU A 92 -17.34 -5.15 -15.87
N TYR A 93 -17.49 -3.82 -15.85
CA TYR A 93 -16.48 -2.95 -15.28
C TYR A 93 -16.30 -3.18 -13.77
N ARG A 94 -17.38 -3.46 -13.04
CA ARG A 94 -17.32 -3.82 -11.62
C ARG A 94 -16.63 -5.17 -11.40
N SER A 95 -16.87 -6.16 -12.26
CA SER A 95 -16.12 -7.44 -12.22
C SER A 95 -14.61 -7.22 -12.31
N LEU A 96 -14.15 -6.32 -13.20
CA LEU A 96 -12.73 -5.98 -13.29
C LEU A 96 -12.23 -5.27 -12.02
N LEU A 97 -13.03 -4.43 -11.37
CA LEU A 97 -12.63 -3.82 -10.10
C LEU A 97 -12.51 -4.87 -8.99
N ASP A 98 -13.42 -5.84 -8.95
CA ASP A 98 -13.39 -6.93 -7.98
C ASP A 98 -12.16 -7.85 -8.21
N GLU A 99 -11.82 -8.14 -9.47
CA GLU A 99 -10.59 -8.84 -9.86
C GLU A 99 -9.32 -8.07 -9.45
N GLU A 100 -9.29 -6.74 -9.66
CA GLU A 100 -8.17 -5.90 -9.23
C GLU A 100 -8.00 -5.95 -7.70
N LEU A 101 -9.10 -5.88 -6.95
CA LEU A 101 -9.08 -5.93 -5.50
C LEU A 101 -8.53 -7.27 -4.98
N GLN A 102 -8.84 -8.38 -5.65
CA GLN A 102 -8.27 -9.69 -5.32
C GLN A 102 -6.75 -9.72 -5.52
N LEU A 103 -6.26 -9.21 -6.66
CA LEU A 103 -4.81 -9.11 -6.92
C LEU A 103 -4.12 -8.21 -5.88
N GLU A 104 -4.76 -7.11 -5.48
CA GLU A 104 -4.23 -6.23 -4.43
C GLU A 104 -4.17 -6.92 -3.07
N GLN A 105 -5.18 -7.73 -2.72
CA GLN A 105 -5.20 -8.52 -1.49
C GLN A 105 -4.08 -9.57 -1.47
N GLU A 106 -3.86 -10.28 -2.59
CA GLU A 106 -2.77 -11.25 -2.73
C GLU A 106 -1.38 -10.58 -2.61
N GLN A 107 -1.22 -9.39 -3.19
CA GLN A 107 0.01 -8.61 -3.05
C GLN A 107 0.24 -8.17 -1.60
N GLN A 108 -0.80 -7.73 -0.89
CA GLN A 108 -0.69 -7.40 0.54
C GLN A 108 -0.32 -8.62 1.40
N GLN A 109 -0.91 -9.78 1.13
CA GLN A 109 -0.53 -11.03 1.80
C GLN A 109 0.97 -11.33 1.59
N SER A 110 1.45 -11.22 0.36
CA SER A 110 2.86 -11.43 0.02
C SER A 110 3.80 -10.46 0.77
N LEU A 111 3.38 -9.21 0.96
CA LEU A 111 4.13 -8.24 1.74
C LEU A 111 4.19 -8.62 3.23
N ILE A 112 3.08 -9.08 3.81
CA ILE A 112 3.03 -9.54 5.21
C ILE A 112 3.88 -10.80 5.40
N ASP A 113 3.85 -11.74 4.46
CA ASP A 113 4.67 -12.94 4.49
C ASP A 113 6.17 -12.60 4.46
N ALA A 114 6.55 -11.63 3.63
CA ALA A 114 7.93 -11.13 3.58
C ALA A 114 8.34 -10.39 4.86
N LEU A 115 7.40 -9.67 5.49
CA LEU A 115 7.64 -8.89 6.72
C LEU A 115 7.70 -9.76 7.99
N SER A 116 6.92 -10.83 8.04
CA SER A 116 6.76 -11.71 9.22
C SER A 116 8.08 -12.24 9.82
N PRO A 117 9.10 -12.67 9.04
CA PRO A 117 10.37 -13.11 9.61
C PRO A 117 11.30 -11.97 10.06
N MET A 118 10.96 -10.70 9.79
CA MET A 118 11.84 -9.56 10.09
C MET A 118 11.78 -9.17 11.57
N ALA A 119 12.94 -8.88 12.15
CA ALA A 119 13.07 -8.39 13.51
C ALA A 119 13.02 -6.86 13.54
N LEU A 120 11.80 -6.32 13.41
CA LEU A 120 11.58 -4.88 13.30
C LEU A 120 12.00 -4.14 14.58
N SER A 121 12.60 -2.97 14.40
CA SER A 121 12.99 -2.10 15.51
C SER A 121 11.81 -1.23 15.95
N THR A 122 11.67 -1.01 17.25
CA THR A 122 10.67 -0.07 17.78
C THR A 122 11.27 1.33 17.92
N THR A 123 10.52 2.35 17.55
CA THR A 123 10.93 3.75 17.68
C THR A 123 9.71 4.66 17.83
N ARG A 124 9.86 5.77 18.55
CA ARG A 124 8.78 6.73 18.79
C ARG A 124 8.31 7.45 17.52
N HIS A 125 9.19 7.55 16.52
CA HIS A 125 8.95 8.33 15.30
C HIS A 125 9.47 7.58 14.07
N PRO A 126 8.86 6.44 13.71
CA PRO A 126 9.19 5.76 12.45
C PRO A 126 8.84 6.67 11.27
N ARG A 127 9.56 6.50 10.16
CA ARG A 127 9.43 7.35 8.96
C ARG A 127 9.39 6.49 7.70
N ASN A 128 8.81 5.30 7.79
CA ASN A 128 8.82 4.30 6.72
C ASN A 128 8.16 4.88 5.46
N LEU A 129 6.94 5.43 5.60
CA LEU A 129 6.21 6.01 4.48
C LEU A 129 6.94 7.24 3.94
N SER A 130 7.39 8.14 4.81
CA SER A 130 8.11 9.36 4.40
C SER A 130 9.42 9.06 3.66
N ASN A 131 10.13 8.01 4.06
CA ASN A 131 11.35 7.57 3.37
C ASN A 131 11.01 7.00 1.98
N TYR A 132 9.97 6.18 1.87
CA TYR A 132 9.51 5.65 0.60
C TYR A 132 9.04 6.74 -0.37
N CYS A 133 8.20 7.66 0.09
CA CYS A 133 7.76 8.80 -0.72
C CYS A 133 8.93 9.67 -1.18
N ARG A 134 9.97 9.83 -0.35
CA ARG A 134 11.20 10.53 -0.76
C ARG A 134 11.94 9.81 -1.88
N LEU A 135 12.02 8.48 -1.83
CA LEU A 135 12.65 7.67 -2.90
C LEU A 135 11.91 7.84 -4.24
N LEU A 136 10.59 7.99 -4.20
CA LEU A 136 9.75 8.23 -5.38
C LEU A 136 9.75 9.69 -5.85
N ALA A 137 10.41 10.61 -5.13
CA ALA A 137 10.25 12.05 -5.31
C ALA A 137 8.78 12.54 -5.20
N PHE A 138 7.97 11.83 -4.41
CA PHE A 138 6.58 12.20 -4.12
C PHE A 138 6.53 13.49 -3.27
N PRO A 139 5.63 14.44 -3.59
CA PRO A 139 5.67 15.77 -3.02
C PRO A 139 5.30 15.77 -1.54
N ALA A 140 6.12 16.45 -0.74
CA ALA A 140 5.92 16.57 0.71
C ALA A 140 4.58 17.26 1.07
N SER A 141 3.99 18.04 0.16
CA SER A 141 2.68 18.67 0.36
C SER A 141 1.52 17.68 0.38
N LEU A 142 1.67 16.49 -0.23
CA LEU A 142 0.65 15.44 -0.24
C LEU A 142 0.88 14.38 0.85
N MET A 143 2.03 14.40 1.53
CA MET A 143 2.34 13.50 2.64
C MET A 143 1.29 13.54 3.77
N PRO A 144 0.80 14.71 4.22
CA PRO A 144 -0.23 14.76 5.25
C PRO A 144 -1.52 14.03 4.85
N SER A 145 -1.84 14.00 3.56
CA SER A 145 -3.01 13.28 3.05
C SER A 145 -2.81 11.76 3.13
N LEU A 146 -1.61 11.24 2.83
CA LEU A 146 -1.31 9.81 2.99
C LEU A 146 -1.26 9.38 4.47
N GLN A 147 -0.93 10.30 5.37
CA GLN A 147 -0.83 10.07 6.81
C GLN A 147 -2.08 10.53 7.57
N ALA A 148 -3.15 10.90 6.86
CA ALA A 148 -4.35 11.42 7.48
C ALA A 148 -4.91 10.39 8.47
N GLN A 149 -5.07 10.79 9.72
CA GLN A 149 -5.81 10.03 10.70
C GLN A 149 -7.18 10.69 10.84
N GLU A 150 -8.25 9.90 10.98
CA GLU A 150 -9.53 10.44 11.41
C GLU A 150 -9.32 11.21 12.71
N ARG A 151 -9.40 12.54 12.63
CA ARG A 151 -9.59 13.37 13.82
C ARG A 151 -11.03 13.13 14.26
N LEU A 152 -11.23 12.21 15.19
CA LEU A 152 -12.44 12.15 16.01
C LEU A 152 -12.58 13.46 16.82
#